data_AF-A0A522MI00-F1
#
_entry.id   AF-A0A522MI00-F1
#
_cell.length_a   1.000
_cell.length_b   1.000
_cell.length_c   1.000
_cell.angle_alpha   90.00
_cell.angle_beta   90.00
_cell.angle_gamma   90.00
#
_symmetry.space_group_name_H-M   'P 1'
#
loop_
_entity.id
_entity.type
_entity.pdbx_description
1 polymer ?
#
loop_
_entity_poly.entity_id
_entity_poly.type
_entity_poly.pdbx_seq_one_letter_code
_entity_poly.pdbx_strand_id
1 'polypeptide(L)' 'MVTLTFLGATGTVAGSRYLVEAHGARILIDAGLFQGRKELRLRNWEPFPVPPSSLS' A
#
# COMPACT_ATOMS: atom_id res chain seq x y z
N MET A 1 -11.91 -16.31 -5.33
CA MET A 1 -10.63 -16.36 -4.59
C MET A 1 -10.34 -14.96 -4.10
N VAL A 2 -9.83 -14.82 -2.87
CA VAL A 2 -9.52 -13.53 -2.25
C VAL A 2 -8.00 -13.42 -2.17
N THR A 3 -7.46 -12.29 -2.61
CA THR A 3 -6.01 -12.00 -2.54
C THR A 3 -5.79 -10.78 -1.66
N LEU A 4 -4.81 -10.88 -0.75
CA LEU A 4 -4.32 -9.78 0.07
C LEU A 4 -2.85 -9.52 -0.28
N THR A 5 -2.57 -8.32 -0.78
CA THR A 5 -1.19 -7.88 -1.10
C THR A 5 -0.73 -6.83 -0.08
N PHE A 6 0.44 -7.07 0.51
CA PHE A 6 1.07 -6.16 1.45
C PHE A 6 1.94 -5.15 0.70
N LEU A 7 1.57 -3.87 0.73
CA LEU A 7 2.29 -2.79 0.03
C LEU A 7 3.13 -1.92 0.99
N GLY A 8 2.87 -2.01 2.29
CA GLY A 8 3.63 -1.35 3.33
C GLY A 8 3.33 -1.92 4.71
N ALA A 9 3.89 -1.31 5.77
CA ALA A 9 3.93 -1.90 7.12
C ALA A 9 4.53 -3.34 7.17
N THR A 10 5.39 -3.69 6.22
CA THR A 10 6.11 -4.97 6.19
C THR A 10 7.51 -4.81 6.76
N GLY A 11 7.78 -5.38 7.93
CA GLY A 11 9.06 -5.19 8.63
C GLY A 11 9.26 -3.78 9.22
N THR A 12 8.20 -2.98 9.27
CA THR A 12 8.15 -1.65 9.91
C THR A 12 6.70 -1.34 10.29
N VAL A 13 6.47 -0.39 11.20
CA VAL A 13 5.12 0.06 11.61
C VAL A 13 4.56 1.19 10.75
N ALA A 14 5.40 1.83 9.93
CA ALA A 14 5.01 2.98 9.12
C ALA A 14 4.62 2.58 7.69
N GLY A 15 3.82 3.43 7.04
CA GLY A 15 3.39 3.25 5.66
C GLY A 15 2.35 2.15 5.47
N SER A 16 1.36 2.04 6.38
CA SER A 16 0.29 1.05 6.24
C SER A 16 -0.40 1.18 4.89
N ARG A 17 -0.46 0.05 4.15
CA ARG A 17 -1.10 -0.03 2.84
C ARG A 17 -1.29 -1.48 2.42
N TYR A 18 -2.51 -1.84 2.08
CA TYR A 18 -2.86 -3.20 1.66
C TYR A 18 -3.83 -3.14 0.49
N LEU A 19 -3.66 -4.04 -0.46
CA LEU A 19 -4.57 -4.20 -1.59
C LEU A 19 -5.36 -5.49 -1.43
N VAL A 20 -6.69 -5.38 -1.40
CA VAL A 20 -7.61 -6.50 -1.34
C VAL A 20 -8.30 -6.66 -2.68
N GLU A 21 -8.21 -7.86 -3.24
CA GLU A 21 -8.84 -8.22 -4.51
C GLU A 21 -9.80 -9.38 -4.28
N ALA A 22 -11.09 -9.14 -4.49
CA ALA A 22 -12.16 -10.11 -4.25
C ALA A 22 -13.37 -9.80 -5.14
N HIS A 23 -13.96 -10.83 -5.74
CA HIS A 23 -15.20 -10.71 -6.53
C HIS A 23 -15.16 -9.62 -7.64
N GLY A 24 -13.99 -9.40 -8.23
CA GLY A 24 -13.79 -8.36 -9.25
C GLY A 24 -13.63 -6.94 -8.69
N ALA A 25 -13.78 -6.75 -7.38
CA ALA A 25 -13.47 -5.50 -6.71
C ALA A 25 -11.98 -5.42 -6.32
N ARG A 26 -11.46 -4.19 -6.32
CA ARG A 26 -10.08 -3.87 -5.96
C ARG A 26 -10.07 -2.72 -4.95
N ILE A 27 -9.81 -3.04 -3.70
CA ILE A 27 -9.94 -2.11 -2.57
C ILE A 27 -8.56 -1.84 -1.99
N LEU A 28 -8.20 -0.55 -1.89
CA LEU A 28 -7.01 -0.11 -1.17
C LEU A 28 -7.38 0.21 0.27
N ILE A 29 -6.78 -0.51 1.22
CA ILE A 29 -6.90 -0.22 2.65
C ILE A 29 -5.68 0.58 3.07
N ASP A 30 -5.94 1.80 3.58
CA ASP A 30 -4.96 2.82 3.93
C ASP A 30 -4.07 3.32 2.78
N ALA A 31 -3.49 4.51 2.99
CA ALA A 31 -2.44 5.06 2.15
C ALA A 31 -1.39 5.77 3.03
N GLY A 32 -0.98 5.13 4.11
CA GLY A 32 -0.05 5.69 5.09
C GLY A 32 1.30 6.06 4.47
N LEU A 33 1.93 7.10 5.05
CA LEU A 33 3.29 7.49 4.71
C LEU A 33 4.32 6.68 5.51
N PHE A 34 5.45 6.38 4.88
CA PHE A 34 6.62 5.86 5.58
C PHE A 34 7.29 6.96 6.40
N GLN A 35 7.64 6.66 7.65
CA GLN A 35 8.20 7.62 8.61
C GLN A 35 9.45 7.05 9.30
N GLY A 36 10.11 7.88 10.12
CA GLY A 36 11.29 7.48 10.90
C GLY A 36 12.59 7.55 10.09
N ARG A 37 13.31 6.42 10.03
CA ARG A 37 14.64 6.32 9.38
C ARG A 37 14.57 6.83 7.94
N LYS A 38 15.64 7.46 7.48
CA LYS A 38 15.69 8.14 6.17
C LYS A 38 15.32 7.18 5.03
N GLU A 39 15.82 5.96 5.08
CA GLU A 39 15.61 4.93 4.07
C GLU A 39 14.11 4.62 3.89
N LEU A 40 13.34 4.59 4.99
CA LEU A 40 11.89 4.40 4.93
C LEU A 40 11.22 5.61 4.28
N ARG A 41 11.56 6.83 4.70
CA ARG A 41 10.93 8.05 4.16
C ARG A 41 11.20 8.27 2.68
N LEU A 42 12.32 7.77 2.15
CA LEU A 42 12.62 7.86 0.72
C LEU A 42 11.60 7.10 -0.15
N ARG A 43 10.99 6.03 0.38
CA ARG A 43 9.94 5.28 -0.32
C ARG A 43 8.67 6.09 -0.62
N ASN A 44 8.44 7.19 0.10
CA ASN A 44 7.31 8.08 -0.20
C ASN A 44 7.44 8.81 -1.55
N TRP A 45 8.64 8.84 -2.13
CA TRP A 45 8.92 9.47 -3.42
C TRP A 45 8.90 8.48 -4.59
N GLU A 46 8.78 7.18 -4.31
CA GLU A 46 8.60 6.17 -5.34
C GLU A 46 7.21 6.30 -5.98
N PRO A 47 7.05 5.94 -7.27
CA PRO A 47 5.74 5.90 -7.90
C PRO A 47 4.76 5.06 -7.07
N PHE A 48 3.53 5.57 -6.91
CA PHE A 48 2.53 4.85 -6.15
C PHE A 48 2.17 3.54 -6.89
N PRO A 49 2.20 2.37 -6.21
CA PRO A 49 2.13 1.06 -6.87
C PRO A 49 0.75 0.71 -7.42
N VAL A 50 -0.30 1.46 -7.07
CA VAL A 50 -1.69 1.20 -7.45
C VAL A 50 -2.31 2.46 -8.06
N PRO A 51 -2.65 2.46 -9.36
CA PRO A 51 -3.35 3.58 -9.98
C PRO A 51 -4.71 3.81 -9.31
N PRO A 52 -5.05 5.03 -8.87
CA PRO A 52 -6.34 5.30 -8.22
C PRO A 52 -7.56 4.93 -9.07
N SER A 53 -7.46 5.11 -10.39
CA SER A 53 -8.52 4.76 -11.35
C SER A 53 -8.76 3.27 -11.51
N SER A 54 -7.93 2.42 -10.90
CA SER A 54 -8.10 0.96 -10.91
C SER A 54 -8.80 0.42 -9.67
N LEU A 55 -9.12 1.29 -8.70
CA LEU A 55 -9.82 0.93 -7.48
C LEU A 55 -11.33 0.99 -7.70
N SER A 56 -12.07 0.15 -6.96
CA SER A 56 -13.54 0.11 -6.95
C SER A 56 -14.17 1.23 -6.15
#